data_AF-A0A9P0ATA3-F1
#
_entry.id   AF-A0A9P0ATA3-F1
#
_cell.length_a   1.000
_cell.length_b   1.000
_cell.length_c   1.000
_cell.angle_alpha   90.00
_cell.angle_beta   90.00
_cell.angle_gamma   90.00
#
_symmetry.space_group_name_H-M   'P 1'
#
loop_
_entity.id
_entity.type
_entity.pdbx_description
1 polymer ?
#
loop_
_entity_poly.entity_id
_entity_poly.type
_entity_poly.pdbx_seq_one_letter_code
_entity_poly.pdbx_strand_id
1 'polypeptide(L)'
;MRYTAALFKSKVARPIPQEPVPFQEILPLKLKPAVSGKGDRTSEVCCLQEMSVMLACFKKNEFSQQLCSKEIDSFQKCYTGHLATKKVKKDKEAKGVLTPGEKQLSSKQVNTLLKKFPNFK
;
A
#
# COMPACT_ATOMS: atom_id res chain seq x y z
N MET A 1 37.01 -46.69 36.65
CA MET A 1 36.78 -46.44 35.21
C MET A 1 36.24 -45.02 35.07
N ARG A 2 37.03 -44.15 34.43
CA ARG A 2 36.63 -42.79 34.06
C ARG A 2 35.86 -42.85 32.74
N TYR A 3 35.09 -41.79 32.48
CA TYR A 3 34.50 -41.42 31.18
C TYR A 3 33.10 -41.94 30.83
N THR A 4 32.07 -41.45 31.53
CA THR A 4 30.70 -41.40 30.98
C THR A 4 29.99 -40.10 31.36
N ALA A 5 30.56 -38.95 31.00
CA ALA A 5 29.81 -37.69 31.02
C ALA A 5 30.03 -36.82 29.77
N ALA A 6 30.81 -37.30 28.80
CA ALA A 6 31.10 -36.56 27.58
C ALA A 6 30.05 -36.77 26.46
N LEU A 7 29.08 -37.66 26.63
CA LEU A 7 28.20 -38.14 25.54
C LEU A 7 26.73 -37.70 25.60
N PHE A 8 26.35 -36.83 26.54
CA PHE A 8 25.02 -36.21 26.54
C PHE A 8 25.10 -34.68 26.50
N LYS A 9 25.91 -34.14 25.57
CA LYS A 9 25.56 -32.87 24.94
C LYS A 9 24.35 -33.15 24.04
N SER A 10 23.20 -33.41 24.67
CA SER A 10 21.94 -33.32 23.96
C SER A 10 21.90 -31.92 23.36
N LYS A 11 21.55 -31.85 22.10
CA LYS A 11 21.23 -30.60 21.43
C LYS A 11 20.00 -30.07 22.15
N VAL A 12 20.22 -29.33 23.25
CA VAL A 12 19.18 -28.81 24.13
C VAL A 12 18.34 -27.90 23.27
N ALA A 13 17.13 -28.36 22.93
CA ALA A 13 16.09 -27.52 22.36
C ALA A 13 16.03 -26.23 23.19
N ARG A 14 15.95 -25.07 22.55
CA ARG A 14 15.86 -23.80 23.27
C ARG A 14 14.75 -23.91 24.32
N PRO A 15 15.04 -23.63 25.61
CA PRO A 15 14.02 -23.70 26.65
C PRO A 15 12.85 -22.79 26.29
N ILE A 16 11.63 -23.22 26.64
CA ILE A 16 10.41 -22.44 26.39
C ILE A 16 10.57 -21.08 27.09
N PRO A 17 10.48 -19.95 26.37
CA PRO A 17 10.60 -18.63 26.97
C PRO A 17 9.54 -18.47 28.07
N GLN A 18 9.99 -18.18 29.29
CA GLN A 18 9.11 -17.85 30.41
C GLN A 18 8.69 -16.38 30.28
N GLU A 19 7.41 -16.08 30.47
CA GLU A 19 6.91 -14.70 30.43
C GLU A 19 7.33 -13.92 31.70
N PRO A 20 7.63 -12.62 31.59
CA PRO A 20 7.62 -11.82 30.36
C PRO A 20 8.93 -11.98 29.56
N VAL A 21 8.81 -12.21 28.26
CA VAL A 21 9.98 -12.19 27.35
C VAL A 21 10.38 -10.73 27.14
N PRO A 22 11.59 -10.29 27.58
CA PRO A 22 12.00 -8.91 27.42
C PRO A 22 12.16 -8.59 25.94
N PHE A 23 11.55 -7.47 25.51
CA PHE A 23 11.72 -6.99 24.14
C PHE A 23 13.17 -6.53 23.94
N GLN A 24 13.86 -7.14 22.98
CA GLN A 24 15.18 -6.69 22.57
C GLN A 24 15.05 -5.73 21.38
N GLU A 25 15.29 -4.44 21.63
CA GLU A 25 15.21 -3.43 20.58
C GLU A 25 16.42 -3.52 19.64
N ILE A 26 16.17 -3.71 18.34
CA ILE A 26 17.21 -3.61 17.29
C ILE A 26 17.45 -2.15 16.92
N LEU A 27 16.40 -1.33 17.06
CA LEU A 27 16.40 0.10 16.84
C LEU A 27 15.68 0.76 18.01
N PRO A 28 16.12 1.97 18.42
CA PRO A 28 15.50 2.66 19.55
C PRO A 28 14.01 2.85 19.32
N LEU A 29 13.21 2.62 20.35
CA LEU A 29 11.76 2.83 20.37
C LEU A 29 11.38 4.32 20.33
N LYS A 30 11.76 5.01 19.26
CA LYS A 30 11.45 6.42 19.02
C LYS A 30 10.89 6.64 17.63
N LEU A 31 10.02 7.64 17.51
CA LEU A 31 9.45 8.03 16.23
C LEU A 31 10.54 8.64 15.34
N LYS A 32 10.53 8.29 14.06
CA LYS A 32 11.40 8.91 13.06
C LYS A 32 10.83 10.27 12.63
N PRO A 33 11.66 11.22 12.17
CA PRO A 33 11.20 12.51 11.67
C PRO A 33 10.50 12.43 10.31
N ALA A 34 10.51 11.26 9.67
CA ALA A 34 9.91 11.05 8.36
C ALA A 34 9.35 9.63 8.20
N VAL A 35 8.31 9.51 7.36
CA VAL A 35 7.70 8.27 6.90
C VAL A 35 8.20 7.91 5.50
N SER A 36 8.26 6.60 5.22
CA SER A 36 8.68 6.07 3.92
C SER A 36 7.50 6.00 2.96
N GLY A 37 7.66 6.56 1.76
CA GLY A 37 6.66 6.45 0.67
C GLY A 37 6.78 5.17 -0.18
N LYS A 38 7.56 4.18 0.27
CA LYS A 38 7.84 2.97 -0.54
C LYS A 38 6.60 2.08 -0.76
N GLY A 39 5.56 2.22 0.06
CA GLY A 39 4.34 1.40 0.04
C GLY A 39 3.16 1.93 -0.79
N ASP A 40 3.20 3.18 -1.27
CA ASP A 40 2.03 3.83 -1.90
C ASP A 40 1.70 3.32 -3.32
N ARG A 41 2.38 2.26 -3.81
CA ARG A 41 2.14 1.70 -5.15
C ARG A 41 1.05 0.63 -5.12
N THR A 42 -0.20 1.06 -5.04
CA THR A 42 -1.35 0.17 -5.31
C THR A 42 -1.58 0.02 -6.81
N SER A 43 -1.78 -1.21 -7.28
CA SER A 43 -2.24 -1.47 -8.65
C SER A 43 -3.68 -0.98 -8.79
N GLU A 44 -3.84 0.22 -9.35
CA GLU A 44 -5.17 0.80 -9.59
C GLU A 44 -5.81 0.14 -10.80
N VAL A 45 -6.69 -0.83 -10.54
CA VAL A 45 -7.63 -1.35 -11.54
C VAL A 45 -8.88 -0.47 -11.49
N CYS A 46 -9.20 0.19 -12.61
CA CYS A 46 -10.35 1.07 -12.75
C CYS A 46 -11.44 0.43 -13.61
N CYS A 47 -12.66 0.95 -13.49
CA CYS A 47 -13.65 0.89 -14.56
C CYS A 47 -14.13 -0.54 -14.86
N LEU A 48 -14.08 -1.43 -13.86
CA LEU A 48 -14.36 -2.86 -14.02
C LEU A 48 -15.82 -3.11 -14.42
N GLN A 49 -16.73 -2.29 -13.90
CA GLN A 49 -18.15 -2.40 -14.20
C GLN A 49 -18.42 -2.11 -15.68
N GLU A 50 -17.93 -0.98 -16.18
CA GLU A 50 -18.08 -0.54 -17.56
C GLU A 50 -17.39 -1.52 -18.52
N MET A 51 -16.20 -2.01 -18.13
CA MET A 51 -15.49 -3.04 -18.89
C MET A 51 -16.30 -4.33 -19.01
N SER A 52 -16.91 -4.79 -17.92
CA SER A 52 -17.74 -6.01 -17.95
C SER A 52 -18.98 -5.86 -18.82
N VAL A 53 -19.64 -4.70 -18.80
CA VAL A 53 -20.82 -4.41 -19.63
C VAL A 53 -20.43 -4.36 -21.11
N MET A 54 -19.32 -3.70 -21.45
CA MET A 54 -18.78 -3.67 -22.82
C MET A 54 -18.46 -5.08 -23.33
N LEU A 55 -17.79 -5.91 -22.53
CA LEU A 55 -17.47 -7.29 -22.89
C LEU A 55 -18.74 -8.15 -23.05
N ALA A 56 -19.78 -7.92 -22.25
CA ALA A 56 -21.06 -8.60 -22.40
C ALA A 56 -21.76 -8.24 -23.72
N CYS A 57 -21.67 -6.98 -24.17
CA CYS A 57 -22.17 -6.57 -25.47
C CYS A 57 -21.38 -7.23 -26.60
N PHE A 58 -20.05 -7.20 -26.53
CA PHE A 58 -19.20 -7.84 -27.53
C PHE A 58 -19.48 -9.34 -27.68
N LYS A 59 -19.70 -10.04 -26.57
CA LYS A 59 -20.05 -11.46 -26.60
C LYS A 59 -21.35 -11.74 -27.34
N LYS A 60 -22.35 -10.85 -27.26
CA LYS A 60 -23.66 -11.01 -27.91
C LYS A 60 -23.63 -10.67 -29.40
N ASN A 61 -22.75 -9.76 -29.80
CA ASN A 61 -22.73 -9.14 -31.13
C ASN A 61 -21.47 -9.49 -31.93
N GLU A 62 -20.85 -10.65 -31.65
CA GLU A 62 -19.63 -11.13 -32.33
C GLU A 62 -18.51 -10.07 -32.39
N PHE A 63 -18.35 -9.31 -31.30
CA PHE A 63 -17.35 -8.25 -31.18
C PHE A 63 -17.52 -7.09 -32.20
N SER A 64 -18.72 -6.91 -32.75
CA SER A 64 -19.03 -5.76 -33.60
C SER A 64 -19.03 -4.44 -32.81
N GLN A 65 -18.05 -3.59 -33.11
CA GLN A 65 -17.84 -2.32 -32.41
C GLN A 65 -19.00 -1.33 -32.64
N GLN A 66 -19.61 -1.36 -33.83
CA GLN A 66 -20.72 -0.47 -34.19
C GLN A 66 -21.95 -0.71 -33.32
N LEU A 67 -22.26 -1.99 -33.05
CA LEU A 67 -23.40 -2.42 -32.25
C LEU A 67 -23.23 -2.15 -30.75
N CYS A 68 -21.98 -2.03 -30.29
CA CYS A 68 -21.62 -1.80 -28.88
C CYS A 68 -21.03 -0.40 -28.61
N SER A 69 -21.32 0.57 -29.50
CA SER A 69 -20.78 1.93 -29.42
C SER A 69 -21.10 2.62 -28.09
N LYS A 70 -22.31 2.40 -27.55
CA LYS A 70 -22.75 2.99 -26.27
C LYS A 70 -21.92 2.50 -25.09
N GLU A 71 -21.63 1.21 -25.03
CA GLU A 71 -20.86 0.56 -23.98
C GLU A 71 -19.36 0.91 -24.07
N ILE A 72 -18.86 1.13 -25.28
CA ILE A 72 -17.49 1.62 -25.51
C ILE A 72 -17.36 3.06 -25.02
N ASP A 73 -18.31 3.92 -25.37
CA ASP A 73 -18.30 5.33 -24.95
C ASP A 73 -18.38 5.45 -23.42
N SER A 74 -19.17 4.62 -22.76
CA SER A 74 -19.26 4.62 -21.28
C SER A 74 -17.95 4.19 -20.64
N PHE A 75 -17.31 3.13 -21.14
CA PHE A 75 -16.00 2.68 -20.69
C PHE A 75 -14.92 3.77 -20.89
N GLN A 76 -14.88 4.40 -22.06
CA GLN A 76 -13.93 5.47 -22.37
C GLN A 76 -14.13 6.69 -21.46
N LYS A 77 -15.38 7.09 -21.20
CA LYS A 77 -15.69 8.18 -20.26
C LYS A 77 -15.20 7.87 -18.85
N CYS A 78 -15.42 6.64 -18.37
CA CYS A 78 -14.91 6.23 -17.05
C CYS A 78 -13.37 6.26 -17.01
N TYR A 79 -12.71 5.72 -18.04
CA TYR A 79 -11.26 5.65 -18.10
C TYR A 79 -10.60 7.04 -18.17
N THR A 80 -11.10 7.92 -19.02
CA THR A 80 -10.60 9.30 -19.16
C THR A 80 -10.82 10.12 -17.87
N GLY A 81 -11.97 9.97 -17.22
CA GLY A 81 -12.25 10.59 -15.92
C GLY A 81 -11.31 10.12 -14.82
N HIS A 82 -11.01 8.81 -14.80
CA HIS A 82 -10.04 8.24 -13.87
C HIS A 82 -8.61 8.77 -14.12
N LEU A 83 -8.17 8.84 -15.38
CA LEU A 83 -6.86 9.41 -15.72
C LEU A 83 -6.72 10.87 -15.28
N ALA A 84 -7.76 11.68 -15.49
CA ALA A 84 -7.78 13.07 -15.06
C ALA A 84 -7.66 13.18 -13.52
N THR A 85 -8.46 12.41 -12.78
CA THR A 85 -8.44 12.39 -11.31
C THR A 85 -7.08 11.92 -10.78
N LYS A 86 -6.51 10.86 -11.38
CA LYS A 86 -5.19 10.34 -11.03
C LYS A 86 -4.09 11.35 -11.25
N LYS A 87 -4.14 12.12 -12.34
CA LYS A 87 -3.18 13.19 -12.61
C LYS A 87 -3.26 14.27 -11.54
N VAL A 88 -4.47 14.74 -11.22
CA VAL A 88 -4.69 15.74 -10.16
C VAL A 88 -4.19 15.25 -8.81
N LYS A 89 -4.46 13.99 -8.46
CA LYS A 89 -3.97 13.39 -7.21
C LYS A 89 -2.44 13.38 -7.17
N LYS A 90 -1.77 12.90 -8.23
CA LYS A 90 -0.31 12.91 -8.34
C LYS A 90 0.29 14.31 -8.23
N ASP A 91 -0.32 15.30 -8.87
CA ASP A 91 0.16 16.68 -8.83
C ASP A 91 0.03 17.27 -7.41
N LYS A 92 -1.06 16.98 -6.70
CA LYS A 92 -1.25 17.35 -5.29
C LYS A 92 -0.21 16.70 -4.38
N GLU A 93 0.00 15.40 -4.55
CA GLU A 93 1.01 14.63 -3.80
C GLU A 93 2.42 15.16 -4.07
N ALA A 94 2.75 15.46 -5.33
CA ALA A 94 4.05 15.98 -5.74
C ALA A 94 4.35 17.33 -5.10
N LYS A 95 3.36 18.23 -5.05
CA LYS A 95 3.46 19.55 -4.42
C LYS A 95 3.42 19.50 -2.89
N GLY A 96 2.99 18.38 -2.30
CA GLY A 96 2.88 18.23 -0.85
C GLY A 96 1.91 19.22 -0.20
N VAL A 97 0.90 19.69 -0.95
CA VAL A 97 -0.06 20.69 -0.47
C VAL A 97 -0.91 20.10 0.65
N LEU A 98 -0.97 20.78 1.78
CA LEU A 98 -1.77 20.36 2.93
C LEU A 98 -3.17 20.97 2.80
N THR A 99 -4.19 20.13 2.64
CA THR A 99 -5.58 20.61 2.73
C THR A 99 -6.12 20.39 4.15
N PRO A 100 -6.66 21.43 4.82
CA PRO A 100 -7.20 21.28 6.17
C PRO A 100 -8.34 20.27 6.22
N GLY A 101 -8.32 19.36 7.21
CA GLY A 101 -9.36 18.34 7.41
C GLY A 101 -9.22 17.07 6.55
N GLU A 102 -8.19 16.99 5.71
CA GLU A 102 -7.92 15.78 4.92
C GLU A 102 -7.43 14.63 5.81
N LYS A 103 -8.17 13.52 5.81
CA LYS A 103 -7.86 12.34 6.64
C LYS A 103 -6.81 11.43 6.01
N GLN A 104 -6.66 11.47 4.69
CA GLN A 104 -5.78 10.59 3.92
C GLN A 104 -4.65 11.41 3.31
N LEU A 105 -3.53 11.50 4.02
CA LEU A 105 -2.36 12.25 3.58
C LEU A 105 -1.35 11.32 2.92
N SER A 106 -0.79 11.75 1.80
CA SER A 106 0.36 11.13 1.17
C SER A 106 1.60 11.25 2.07
N SER A 107 2.51 10.29 1.95
CA SER A 107 3.81 10.28 2.61
C SER A 107 4.57 11.62 2.50
N LYS A 108 4.46 12.32 1.36
CA LYS A 108 5.06 13.65 1.18
C LYS A 108 4.40 14.73 2.05
N GLN A 109 3.06 14.74 2.09
CA GLN A 109 2.28 15.67 2.92
C GLN A 109 2.56 15.42 4.41
N VAL A 110 2.59 14.17 4.84
CA VAL A 110 2.94 13.78 6.22
C VAL A 110 4.36 14.24 6.57
N ASN A 111 5.34 14.03 5.69
CA ASN A 111 6.70 14.49 5.92
C ASN A 111 6.82 16.01 6.02
N THR A 112 6.00 16.77 5.29
CA THR A 112 5.91 18.22 5.44
C THR A 112 5.38 18.62 6.83
N LEU A 113 4.40 17.89 7.36
CA LEU A 113 3.88 18.12 8.72
C LEU A 113 4.88 17.76 9.81
N LEU A 114 5.53 16.60 9.71
CA LEU A 114 6.52 16.14 10.68
C LEU A 114 7.73 17.07 10.77
N LYS A 115 8.09 17.75 9.68
CA LYS A 115 9.12 18.80 9.69
C LYS A 115 8.69 20.06 10.45
N LYS A 116 7.40 20.41 10.42
CA LYS A 116 6.85 21.57 11.15
C LYS A 116 6.70 21.28 12.64
N PHE A 117 6.38 20.04 12.99
CA PHE A 117 6.18 19.58 14.36
C PHE A 117 7.09 18.38 14.66
N PRO A 118 8.40 18.62 14.78
CA PRO A 118 9.36 17.55 15.06
C PRO A 118 9.16 17.01 16.47
N ASN A 119 9.39 15.70 16.64
CA ASN A 119 9.44 15.08 17.95
C ASN A 119 10.83 15.30 18.55
N PHE A 120 10.91 16.08 19.64
CA PHE A 120 12.17 16.43 20.31
C PHE A 120 12.58 15.43 21.40
N LYS A 121 12.00 14.23 21.41
CA LYS A 121 12.21 13.22 22.45
C LYS A 121 13.07 12.05 21.98
#